data_AF-A0A0B7GR09-F1
#
_entry.id   AF-A0A0B7GR09-F1
#
_cell.length_a   1.000
_cell.length_b   1.000
_cell.length_c   1.000
_cell.angle_alpha   90.00
_cell.angle_beta   90.00
_cell.angle_gamma   90.00
#
_symmetry.space_group_name_H-M   'P 1'
#
loop_
_entity.id
_entity.type
_entity.pdbx_description
1 polymer ?
#
loop_
_entity_poly.entity_id
_entity_poly.type
_entity_poly.pdbx_seq_one_letter_code
_entity_poly.pdbx_strand_id
1 'polypeptide(L)' 'MTTEEVAKKAGCKQITARKWALANGVKFIGSSNRKMYIWTDADLARFKARKKPGRPKEST' A
#
# COMPACT_ATOMS: atom_id res chain seq x y z
N MET A 1 -6.23 2.65 -9.19
CA MET A 1 -6.01 3.53 -8.02
C MET A 1 -4.52 3.84 -7.90
N THR A 2 -4.15 4.99 -7.36
CA THR A 2 -2.75 5.35 -7.10
C THR A 2 -2.30 4.91 -5.71
N THR A 3 -0.98 4.83 -5.49
CA THR A 3 -0.40 4.57 -4.17
C THR A 3 -0.85 5.60 -3.12
N GLU A 4 -1.08 6.85 -3.53
CA GLU A 4 -1.55 7.91 -2.63
C GLU A 4 -2.98 7.65 -2.14
N GLU A 5 -3.90 7.30 -3.04
CA GLU A 5 -5.27 6.96 -2.68
C GLU A 5 -5.32 5.75 -1.75
N VAL A 6 -4.51 4.72 -2.03
CA VAL A 6 -4.41 3.51 -1.21
C VAL A 6 -3.88 3.86 0.18
N ALA A 7 -2.86 4.71 0.26
CA ALA A 7 -2.30 5.17 1.52
C ALA A 7 -3.34 5.95 2.35
N LYS A 8 -4.12 6.83 1.70
CA LYS A 8 -5.22 7.57 2.33
C LYS A 8 -6.33 6.63 2.80
N LYS A 9 -6.79 5.70 1.95
CA LYS A 9 -7.83 4.70 2.28
C LYS A 9 -7.41 3.72 3.38
N ALA A 10 -6.12 3.45 3.53
CA ALA A 10 -5.59 2.56 4.56
C ALA A 10 -5.12 3.28 5.83
N GLY A 11 -5.13 4.62 5.83
CA GLY A 11 -4.64 5.45 6.91
C GLY A 11 -3.15 5.24 7.21
N CYS A 12 -2.31 5.11 6.17
CA CYS A 12 -0.87 4.89 6.32
C CYS A 12 -0.04 5.82 5.44
N LYS A 13 1.27 5.87 5.69
CA LYS A 13 2.21 6.65 4.87
C LYS A 13 2.33 6.06 3.45
N GLN A 14 2.47 6.91 2.44
CA GLN A 14 2.65 6.49 1.03
C GLN A 14 3.83 5.53 0.85
N ILE A 15 4.92 5.73 1.59
CA ILE A 15 6.09 4.83 1.55
C ILE A 15 5.75 3.39 1.97
N THR A 16 4.83 3.22 2.91
CA THR A 16 4.39 1.89 3.37
C THR A 16 3.58 1.17 2.30
N ALA A 17 2.72 1.91 1.59
CA ALA A 17 2.00 1.39 0.42
C ALA A 17 2.98 1.05 -0.70
N ARG A 18 3.92 1.95 -1.01
CA ARG A 18 4.94 1.76 -2.06
C ARG A 18 5.82 0.52 -1.82
N LYS A 19 6.31 0.33 -0.59
CA LYS A 19 7.13 -0.84 -0.22
C LYS A 19 6.34 -2.14 -0.34
N TRP A 20 5.08 -2.14 0.08
CA TRP A 20 4.22 -3.31 -0.05
C TRP A 20 3.95 -3.63 -1.52
N ALA A 21 3.65 -2.62 -2.34
CA ALA A 21 3.41 -2.78 -3.78
C ALA A 21 4.62 -3.40 -4.49
N LEU A 22 5.83 -2.93 -4.16
CA LEU A 22 7.08 -3.50 -4.65
C LEU A 22 7.25 -4.98 -4.25
N ALA A 23 7.01 -5.31 -2.99
CA ALA A 23 7.17 -6.67 -2.46
C ALA A 23 6.12 -7.67 -3.00
N ASN A 24 4.95 -7.18 -3.41
CA ASN A 24 3.84 -8.00 -3.91
C ASN A 24 3.71 -7.98 -5.44
N GLY A 25 4.67 -7.37 -6.16
CA GLY A 25 4.68 -7.36 -7.63
C GLY A 25 3.52 -6.57 -8.25
N VAL A 26 3.01 -5.54 -7.57
CA VAL A 26 1.95 -4.68 -8.11
C VAL A 26 2.46 -3.99 -9.38
N LYS A 27 1.63 -3.97 -10.43
CA LYS A 27 1.96 -3.30 -11.69
C LYS A 27 2.29 -1.83 -11.45
N PHE A 28 3.32 -1.33 -12.12
CA PHE A 28 3.69 0.08 -12.06
C PHE A 28 4.00 0.61 -13.45
N ILE A 29 3.84 1.92 -13.60
CA ILE A 29 4.24 2.69 -14.78
C ILE A 29 5.41 3.59 -14.36
N GLY A 30 6.39 3.73 -15.26
CA GLY A 30 7.53 4.63 -15.08
C GLY A 30 8.84 3.91 -14.76
N SER A 31 9.94 4.65 -14.90
CA SER A 31 11.29 4.13 -14.75
C SER A 31 11.96 4.63 -13.45
N SER A 32 12.84 3.79 -12.88
CA SER A 32 13.66 4.06 -11.69
C SER A 32 12.92 4.71 -10.51
N ASN A 33 13.08 6.02 -10.30
CA ASN A 33 12.61 6.73 -9.11
C ASN A 33 11.15 7.19 -9.19
N ARG A 34 10.57 7.28 -10.39
CA ARG A 34 9.18 7.73 -10.63
C ARG A 34 8.22 6.57 -10.93
N LYS A 35 8.32 5.48 -10.17
CA LYS A 35 7.35 4.37 -10.27
C LYS A 35 6.00 4.78 -9.69
N MET A 36 4.98 4.86 -10.55
CA MET A 36 3.58 4.99 -10.17
C MET A 36 2.94 3.61 -10.17
N TYR A 37 2.70 3.04 -8.99
CA TYR A 37 2.01 1.76 -8.86
C TYR A 37 0.52 1.92 -9.20
N ILE A 38 0.03 1.05 -10.06
CA ILE A 38 -1.38 0.92 -10.40
C ILE A 38 -1.98 -0.15 -9.51
N TRP A 39 -2.81 0.29 -8.58
CA TRP A 39 -3.49 -0.59 -7.64
C TRP A 39 -4.88 -0.96 -8.15
N THR A 40 -5.19 -2.25 -8.08
CA THR A 40 -6.54 -2.78 -8.24
C THR A 40 -7.27 -2.80 -6.90
N ASP A 41 -8.59 -2.99 -6.92
CA ASP A 41 -9.37 -3.15 -5.70
C ASP A 41 -8.93 -4.40 -4.91
N ALA A 42 -8.55 -5.47 -5.62
CA ALA A 42 -7.99 -6.68 -5.02
C ALA A 42 -6.66 -6.41 -4.30
N ASP A 43 -5.76 -5.59 -4.87
CA ASP A 43 -4.52 -5.20 -4.21
C ASP A 43 -4.79 -4.39 -2.95
N LEU A 44 -5.75 -3.46 -3.01
CA LEU A 44 -6.18 -2.68 -1.86
C LEU A 44 -6.76 -3.58 -0.76
N ALA A 45 -7.58 -4.56 -1.11
CA ALA A 45 -8.14 -5.53 -0.16
C ALA A 45 -7.02 -6.34 0.53
N ARG A 46 -6.06 -6.87 -0.25
CA ARG A 46 -4.89 -7.58 0.27
C ARG A 46 -4.03 -6.68 1.18
N PHE A 47 -3.86 -5.42 0.80
CA PHE A 47 -3.11 -4.44 1.59
C PHE A 47 -3.81 -4.00 2.87
N LYS A 48 -5.14 -3.97 2.88
CA LYS A 48 -5.92 -3.73 4.11
C LYS A 48 -5.94 -4.96 5.02
N ALA A 49 -6.00 -6.16 4.44
CA ALA A 49 -6.00 -7.43 5.16
C ALA A 49 -4.63 -7.82 5.74
N ARG A 50 -3.54 -7.20 5.28
CA ARG A 50 -2.20 -7.48 5.81
C ARG A 50 -2.15 -7.20 7.32
N LYS A 51 -1.51 -8.07 8.09
CA LYS A 51 -1.17 -7.78 9.50
C LYS A 51 -0.28 -6.53 9.50
N LYS A 52 -0.79 -5.40 10.00
CA LYS A 52 0.00 -4.18 10.20
C LYS A 52 1.12 -4.51 11.20
N PRO A 53 2.41 -4.37 10.85
CA PRO A 53 3.49 -4.56 11.82
C PRO A 53 3.48 -3.38 12.80
N GLY A 54 2.86 -3.57 13.98
CA GLY A 54 2.79 -2.63 15.12
C GLY A 54 1.86 -1.42 14.89
N ARG A 55 0.97 -1.01 15.79
CA ARG A 55 0.85 -1.17 17.25
C ARG A 55 -0.51 -1.82 17.57
N PRO A 56 -0.59 -2.85 18.44
CA PRO A 56 -1.88 -3.25 18.99
C PRO A 56 -2.44 -2.04 19.74
N LYS A 57 -3.62 -1.56 19.35
CA LYS A 57 -4.40 -0.75 20.29
C LYS A 57 -4.85 -1.73 21.37
N GLU A 58 -4.11 -1.72 22.46
CA GLU A 58 -4.59 -2.15 23.75
C GLU A 58 -6.03 -1.64 23.90
N SER A 59 -6.95 -2.58 24.04
CA SER A 59 -8.35 -2.31 24.28
C SER A 59 -8.49 -2.23 25.80
N THR A 60 -8.63 -1.02 26.34
CA THR A 60 -9.09 -0.77 27.70
C THR A 60 -9.90 0.51 27.69
#